data_AF-A0A560S121-F1
#
_entry.id   AF-A0A560S121-F1
#
_cell.length_a   1.000
_cell.length_b   1.000
_cell.length_c   1.000
_cell.angle_alpha   90.00
_cell.angle_beta   90.00
_cell.angle_gamma   90.00
#
_symmetry.space_group_name_H-M   'P 1'
#
loop_
_entity.id
_entity.type
_entity.pdbx_description
1 polymer ?
#
loop_
_entity_poly.entity_id
_entity_poly.type
_entity_poly.pdbx_seq_one_letter_code
_entity_poly.pdbx_strand_id
1 'polypeptide(L)'
;MPLTDTSPAAQQKLRALAPVVLDACPNMQTMAIEAAREILARHGLEGLDPDQVYWHRFNGGVGDPATFTGWSHNEKPQESMTLTQLVIHRFEVHDQDNADLLDGDGGFYREGAEARLFDQHNQVQLSASAVLKDFWAINFSDRYTTHMETFWSVHFDDFRTLAKVNCLAQALQARQAGHLTESQLHTVLQALASNLSWPPTLSNLQAEVTSASGLRVAALDIGGHIATDILRIVDGDGRQILYVPGESQAFHCFETPADLHFWLLNQTSHPDNRARFMAHFPLSAQIQQDDTDAVTWKQMLLTPVLIYRTAQALAGTLPPDWVDKGLGHQLDQLFIDWGTWDHHLINQTDQTIEHDAFTWLAQSSQARMHNDADFSLRSNGDLRKKLWIGYLNAFGKTFGPMAVAGWPVALVVGASVANLGLNIDQAINGKTLAERRAGELDAILSAIDTLFNLALLKADGVVHDIAEAADTVAVEPIGSMPATEPTSAAPMPAPAVPAAYQTNLILEGEHLDTAPGKFQQVYSLRTSDGMPQQAILMNDQAYYVRYEANPNGRGYWTIVDPNNPHGFSGALPVRLNEFNEWERVTDSNGLKGGGGTPAKAPACRHPRESHHRRKRWPRHLTHCAG
;
A
#
# COMPACT_ATOMS: atom_id res chain seq x y z
N MET A 1 40.69 24.49 1.86
CA MET A 1 40.04 24.22 3.18
C MET A 1 38.77 23.44 2.89
N PRO A 2 38.53 22.29 3.53
CA PRO A 2 37.27 21.59 3.34
C PRO A 2 36.17 22.47 3.96
N LEU A 3 35.08 22.69 3.22
CA LEU A 3 33.87 23.32 3.72
C LEU A 3 33.44 22.51 4.96
N THR A 4 33.50 23.12 6.13
CA THR A 4 32.97 22.54 7.37
C THR A 4 31.53 22.12 7.11
N ASP A 5 31.25 20.83 7.29
CA ASP A 5 29.92 20.21 7.12
C ASP A 5 29.00 20.66 8.25
N THR A 6 28.53 21.90 8.18
CA THR A 6 27.57 22.46 9.13
C THR A 6 26.15 22.08 8.72
N SER A 7 25.26 21.93 9.69
CA SER A 7 23.86 21.57 9.44
C SER A 7 23.15 22.48 8.41
N PRO A 8 23.31 23.82 8.40
CA PRO A 8 22.77 24.66 7.33
C PRO A 8 23.38 24.38 5.94
N ALA A 9 24.68 24.07 5.87
CA ALA A 9 25.34 23.71 4.62
C ALA A 9 24.86 22.35 4.10
N ALA A 10 24.61 21.38 4.99
CA ALA A 10 24.03 20.10 4.67
C ALA A 10 22.61 20.23 4.10
N GLN A 11 21.76 21.04 4.75
CA GLN A 11 20.41 21.33 4.27
C GLN A 11 20.42 21.95 2.86
N GLN A 12 21.31 22.94 2.62
CA GLN A 12 21.42 23.58 1.31
C GLN A 12 21.88 22.59 0.21
N LYS A 13 22.84 21.70 0.52
CA LYS A 13 23.30 20.66 -0.41
C LYS A 13 22.18 19.68 -0.76
N LEU A 14 21.41 19.21 0.23
CA LEU A 14 20.30 18.30 0.00
C LEU A 14 19.18 18.94 -0.84
N ARG A 15 18.86 20.22 -0.58
CA ARG A 15 17.89 20.97 -1.40
C ARG A 15 18.35 21.14 -2.85
N ALA A 16 19.65 21.32 -3.08
CA ALA A 16 20.22 21.39 -4.43
C ALA A 16 20.26 20.01 -5.12
N LEU A 17 20.37 18.93 -4.34
CA LEU A 17 20.42 17.56 -4.84
C LEU A 17 19.05 17.03 -5.27
N ALA A 18 17.99 17.36 -4.52
CA ALA A 18 16.63 16.88 -4.76
C ALA A 18 16.14 17.04 -6.23
N PRO A 19 16.19 18.23 -6.86
CA PRO A 19 15.75 18.38 -8.25
C PRO A 19 16.64 17.60 -9.23
N VAL A 20 17.95 17.50 -8.98
CA VAL A 20 18.89 16.76 -9.85
C VAL A 20 18.52 15.27 -9.90
N VAL A 21 18.29 14.66 -8.73
CA VAL A 21 17.91 13.25 -8.64
C VAL A 21 16.51 13.02 -9.26
N LEU A 22 15.58 13.93 -9.01
CA LEU A 22 14.21 13.81 -9.50
C LEU A 22 14.13 13.94 -11.03
N ASP A 23 14.85 14.89 -11.61
CA ASP A 23 14.89 15.13 -13.06
C ASP A 23 15.63 14.00 -13.80
N ALA A 24 16.67 13.43 -13.19
CA ALA A 24 17.41 12.30 -13.74
C ALA A 24 16.70 10.95 -13.56
N CYS A 25 15.70 10.87 -12.67
CA CYS A 25 14.95 9.64 -12.44
C CYS A 25 14.17 9.24 -13.70
N PRO A 26 14.32 8.00 -14.18
CA PRO A 26 13.57 7.50 -15.33
C PRO A 26 12.07 7.69 -15.14
N ASN A 27 11.37 8.09 -16.21
CA ASN A 27 9.91 8.11 -16.26
C ASN A 27 9.43 7.61 -17.63
N MET A 28 8.86 6.40 -17.63
CA MET A 28 8.45 5.71 -18.86
C MET A 28 7.39 6.50 -19.63
N GLN A 29 6.48 7.21 -18.96
CA GLN A 29 5.49 8.01 -19.66
C GLN A 29 6.13 9.24 -20.30
N THR A 30 7.02 9.94 -19.59
CA THR A 30 7.75 11.09 -20.15
C THR A 30 8.54 10.68 -21.38
N MET A 31 9.29 9.57 -21.26
CA MET A 31 10.05 9.02 -22.39
C MET A 31 9.13 8.52 -23.51
N ALA A 32 7.96 7.98 -23.20
CA ALA A 32 6.99 7.54 -24.20
C ALA A 32 6.35 8.72 -24.93
N ILE A 33 6.06 9.83 -24.23
CA ILE A 33 5.59 11.10 -24.82
C ILE A 33 6.65 11.64 -25.77
N GLU A 34 7.93 11.64 -25.37
CA GLU A 34 9.04 12.07 -26.23
C GLU A 34 9.16 11.19 -27.48
N ALA A 35 9.11 9.86 -27.32
CA ALA A 35 9.13 8.94 -28.46
C ALA A 35 7.90 9.11 -29.36
N ALA A 36 6.70 9.36 -28.80
CA ALA A 36 5.49 9.64 -29.57
C ALA A 36 5.61 10.97 -30.33
N ARG A 37 6.20 12.01 -29.73
CA ARG A 37 6.51 13.27 -30.40
C ARG A 37 7.52 13.10 -31.53
N GLU A 38 8.55 12.27 -31.35
CA GLU A 38 9.48 11.91 -32.44
C GLU A 38 8.74 11.25 -33.61
N ILE A 39 7.78 10.36 -33.33
CA ILE A 39 6.96 9.71 -34.36
C ILE A 39 6.11 10.75 -35.08
N LEU A 40 5.38 11.59 -34.35
CA LEU A 40 4.57 12.66 -34.95
C LEU A 40 5.42 13.60 -35.82
N ALA A 41 6.63 13.96 -35.35
CA ALA A 41 7.55 14.81 -36.10
C ALA A 41 7.98 14.18 -37.44
N ARG A 42 8.32 12.88 -37.45
CA ARG A 42 8.68 12.16 -38.70
C ARG A 42 7.57 12.18 -39.75
N HIS A 43 6.32 12.26 -39.31
CA HIS A 43 5.15 12.32 -40.19
C HIS A 43 4.61 13.75 -40.40
N GLY A 44 5.34 14.79 -39.99
CA GLY A 44 4.95 16.18 -40.19
C GLY A 44 3.80 16.66 -39.29
N LEU A 45 3.60 16.01 -38.14
CA LEU A 45 2.50 16.24 -37.19
C LEU A 45 2.99 16.84 -35.86
N GLU A 46 4.11 17.58 -35.86
CA GLU A 46 4.78 18.14 -34.67
C GLU A 46 3.86 19.00 -33.77
N GLY A 47 2.81 19.60 -34.35
CA GLY A 47 1.85 20.43 -33.63
C GLY A 47 0.78 19.65 -32.85
N LEU A 48 0.78 18.31 -32.91
CA LEU A 48 -0.19 17.48 -32.20
C LEU A 48 0.33 17.02 -30.84
N ASP A 49 -0.57 17.00 -29.86
CA ASP A 49 -0.31 16.37 -28.57
C ASP A 49 -0.51 14.85 -28.70
N PRO A 50 0.50 14.00 -28.46
CA PRO A 50 0.37 12.55 -28.57
C PRO A 50 -0.65 11.95 -27.60
N ASP A 51 -0.99 12.64 -26.50
CA ASP A 51 -2.07 12.21 -25.58
C ASP A 51 -3.47 12.61 -26.07
N GLN A 52 -3.57 13.34 -27.18
CA GLN A 52 -4.81 13.67 -27.89
C GLN A 52 -4.87 13.05 -29.29
N VAL A 53 -3.96 12.12 -29.58
CA VAL A 53 -3.96 11.30 -30.79
C VAL A 53 -4.25 9.87 -30.33
N TYR A 54 -5.39 9.33 -30.76
CA TYR A 54 -5.89 8.03 -30.32
C TYR A 54 -5.74 7.01 -31.44
N TRP A 55 -5.14 5.87 -31.13
CA TRP A 55 -5.25 4.65 -31.92
C TRP A 55 -6.52 3.91 -31.53
N HIS A 56 -7.37 3.64 -32.51
CA HIS A 56 -8.58 2.85 -32.35
C HIS A 56 -8.53 1.61 -33.24
N ARG A 57 -8.83 0.45 -32.67
CA ARG A 57 -9.01 -0.82 -33.39
C ARG A 57 -10.49 -1.17 -33.49
N PHE A 58 -10.92 -1.67 -34.64
CA PHE A 58 -12.31 -2.00 -34.97
C PHE A 58 -12.42 -3.47 -35.42
N ASN A 59 -13.65 -4.02 -35.56
CA ASN A 59 -13.87 -5.34 -36.16
C ASN A 59 -13.74 -5.29 -37.69
N GLY A 60 -13.86 -4.10 -38.27
CA GLY A 60 -13.62 -3.84 -39.68
C GLY A 60 -13.93 -2.38 -40.05
N GLY A 61 -13.61 -2.02 -41.28
CA GLY A 61 -13.89 -0.69 -41.84
C GLY A 61 -14.89 -0.73 -43.00
N VAL A 62 -15.52 0.40 -43.26
CA VAL A 62 -16.27 0.65 -44.49
C VAL A 62 -15.38 1.47 -45.41
N GLY A 63 -15.17 0.99 -46.64
CA GLY A 63 -14.35 1.68 -47.63
C GLY A 63 -14.85 3.10 -47.88
N ASP A 64 -14.00 4.09 -47.64
CA ASP A 64 -14.29 5.51 -47.81
C ASP A 64 -13.10 6.23 -48.46
N PRO A 65 -13.18 6.58 -49.75
CA PRO A 65 -12.07 7.21 -50.48
C PRO A 65 -11.76 8.63 -50.00
N ALA A 66 -12.59 9.22 -49.14
CA ALA A 66 -12.38 10.55 -48.60
C ALA A 66 -11.48 10.55 -47.35
N THR A 67 -11.28 9.37 -46.74
CA THR A 67 -10.39 9.17 -45.58
C THR A 67 -8.94 8.92 -46.00
N PHE A 68 -8.01 9.13 -45.08
CA PHE A 68 -6.57 8.95 -45.33
C PHE A 68 -6.19 7.47 -45.50
N THR A 69 -6.75 6.59 -44.67
CA THR A 69 -6.50 5.14 -44.72
C THR A 69 -7.33 4.44 -45.79
N GLY A 70 -8.38 5.10 -46.30
CA GLY A 70 -9.36 4.52 -47.21
C GLY A 70 -10.52 3.81 -46.49
N TRP A 71 -10.61 3.95 -45.16
CA TRP A 71 -11.60 3.31 -44.30
C TRP A 71 -12.24 4.30 -43.32
N SER A 72 -13.54 4.13 -43.08
CA SER A 72 -14.29 4.80 -42.02
C SER A 72 -14.91 3.76 -41.08
N HIS A 73 -15.16 4.14 -39.83
CA HIS A 73 -15.71 3.25 -38.81
C HIS A 73 -16.86 3.92 -38.05
N ASN A 74 -17.94 3.17 -37.84
CA ASN A 74 -19.16 3.65 -37.17
C ASN A 74 -19.56 2.80 -35.95
N GLU A 75 -18.64 1.96 -35.49
CA GLU A 75 -18.80 1.12 -34.30
C GLU A 75 -17.92 1.62 -33.16
N LYS A 76 -18.17 1.13 -31.94
CA LYS A 76 -17.28 1.41 -30.81
C LYS A 76 -15.96 0.66 -31.02
N PRO A 77 -14.80 1.30 -30.79
CA PRO A 77 -13.51 0.62 -30.87
C PRO A 77 -13.46 -0.59 -29.93
N GLN A 78 -12.89 -1.70 -30.42
CA GLN A 78 -12.52 -2.84 -29.58
C GLN A 78 -11.40 -2.46 -28.61
N GLU A 79 -10.47 -1.61 -29.09
CA GLU A 79 -9.36 -1.08 -28.33
C GLU A 79 -9.19 0.39 -28.64
N SER A 80 -8.87 1.17 -27.61
CA SER A 80 -8.63 2.60 -27.72
C SER A 80 -7.49 2.96 -26.79
N MET A 81 -6.45 3.59 -27.32
CA MET A 81 -5.33 4.10 -26.54
C MET A 81 -4.73 5.34 -27.19
N THR A 82 -4.11 6.22 -26.39
CA THR A 82 -3.35 7.35 -26.95
C THR A 82 -2.08 6.87 -27.66
N LEU A 83 -1.48 7.70 -28.50
CA LEU A 83 -0.22 7.38 -29.17
C LEU A 83 0.90 7.15 -28.15
N THR A 84 0.93 7.92 -27.06
CA THR A 84 1.84 7.69 -25.93
C THR A 84 1.66 6.30 -25.33
N GLN A 85 0.42 5.88 -25.07
CA GLN A 85 0.12 4.55 -24.55
C GLN A 85 0.55 3.47 -25.55
N LEU A 86 0.30 3.69 -26.84
CA LEU A 86 0.69 2.77 -27.91
C LEU A 86 2.21 2.61 -28.04
N VAL A 87 3.03 3.62 -27.71
CA VAL A 87 4.50 3.47 -27.63
C VAL A 87 4.90 2.40 -26.62
N ILE A 88 4.21 2.33 -25.48
CA ILE A 88 4.48 1.38 -24.39
C ILE A 88 3.86 0.01 -24.72
N HIS A 89 2.60 0.00 -25.12
CA HIS A 89 1.85 -1.23 -25.41
C HIS A 89 2.31 -1.93 -26.68
N ARG A 90 2.79 -1.17 -27.67
CA ARG A 90 3.06 -1.62 -29.04
C ARG A 90 1.79 -2.23 -29.69
N PHE A 91 1.89 -2.51 -30.98
CA PHE A 91 0.90 -3.34 -31.67
C PHE A 91 1.03 -4.81 -31.25
N GLU A 92 -0.03 -5.59 -31.44
CA GLU A 92 -0.05 -7.01 -31.12
C GLU A 92 0.93 -7.78 -32.01
N VAL A 93 1.35 -8.98 -31.59
CA VAL A 93 2.30 -9.79 -32.38
C VAL A 93 1.72 -10.12 -33.76
N HIS A 94 0.40 -10.38 -33.83
CA HIS A 94 -0.29 -10.61 -35.09
C HIS A 94 -0.20 -9.43 -36.07
N ASP A 95 -0.26 -8.19 -35.56
CA ASP A 95 -0.13 -6.98 -36.37
C ASP A 95 1.27 -6.81 -36.97
N GLN A 96 2.29 -7.32 -36.27
CA GLN A 96 3.67 -7.24 -36.74
C GLN A 96 3.88 -8.09 -37.99
N ASP A 97 3.20 -9.23 -38.05
CA ASP A 97 3.22 -10.14 -39.20
C ASP A 97 2.30 -9.68 -40.34
N ASN A 98 1.26 -8.88 -40.04
CA ASN A 98 0.23 -8.45 -40.98
C ASN A 98 0.09 -6.92 -41.01
N ALA A 99 1.22 -6.23 -41.08
CA ALA A 99 1.29 -4.77 -41.02
C ALA A 99 0.46 -4.05 -42.11
N ASP A 100 0.20 -4.72 -43.23
CA ASP A 100 -0.61 -4.23 -44.35
C ASP A 100 -2.11 -4.17 -44.05
N LEU A 101 -2.60 -4.98 -43.10
CA LEU A 101 -4.00 -4.98 -42.68
C LEU A 101 -4.32 -3.92 -41.63
N LEU A 102 -3.28 -3.40 -40.97
CA LEU A 102 -3.41 -2.54 -39.79
C LEU A 102 -4.20 -1.25 -40.07
N ASP A 103 -4.02 -0.65 -41.25
CA ASP A 103 -4.74 0.56 -41.66
C ASP A 103 -6.22 0.29 -42.05
N GLY A 104 -6.61 -0.98 -42.23
CA GLY A 104 -8.00 -1.42 -42.41
C GLY A 104 -8.67 -1.84 -41.12
N ASP A 105 -7.90 -2.40 -40.18
CA ASP A 105 -8.38 -2.86 -38.87
C ASP A 105 -8.42 -1.72 -37.82
N GLY A 106 -7.84 -0.56 -38.14
CA GLY A 106 -7.83 0.60 -37.25
C GLY A 106 -7.35 1.90 -37.90
N GLY A 107 -7.30 2.96 -37.08
CA GLY A 107 -6.81 4.27 -37.51
C GLY A 107 -6.45 5.20 -36.35
N PHE A 108 -5.80 6.31 -36.68
CA PHE A 108 -5.51 7.38 -35.72
C PHE A 108 -6.53 8.51 -35.81
N TYR A 109 -7.03 8.98 -34.65
CA TYR A 109 -8.10 9.97 -34.56
C TYR A 109 -7.82 10.98 -33.45
N ARG A 110 -8.48 12.14 -33.53
CA ARG A 110 -8.40 13.22 -32.51
C ARG A 110 -9.43 13.05 -31.40
N GLU A 111 -10.45 12.22 -31.61
CA GLU A 111 -11.50 11.95 -30.65
C GLU A 111 -11.30 10.58 -30.00
N GLY A 112 -11.63 10.48 -28.72
CA GLY A 112 -11.57 9.21 -27.96
C GLY A 112 -12.71 8.24 -28.33
N ALA A 113 -12.74 7.10 -27.64
CA ALA A 113 -13.64 5.97 -27.95
C ALA A 113 -15.15 6.25 -27.88
N GLU A 114 -15.57 7.38 -27.31
CA GLU A 114 -16.98 7.77 -27.21
C GLU A 114 -17.53 8.44 -28.47
N ALA A 115 -16.68 8.75 -29.45
CA ALA A 115 -17.13 9.25 -30.73
C ALA A 115 -18.01 8.21 -31.45
N ARG A 116 -19.03 8.70 -32.17
CA ARG A 116 -19.99 7.85 -32.88
C ARG A 116 -19.55 7.46 -34.28
N LEU A 117 -18.63 8.24 -34.87
CA LEU A 117 -18.16 8.09 -36.23
C LEU A 117 -16.69 8.49 -36.29
N PHE A 118 -15.91 7.66 -36.96
CA PHE A 118 -14.48 7.84 -37.17
C PHE A 118 -14.24 7.90 -38.68
N ASP A 119 -13.98 9.10 -39.18
CA ASP A 119 -13.89 9.41 -40.60
C ASP A 119 -12.95 10.59 -40.85
N GLN A 120 -13.00 11.16 -42.05
CA GLN A 120 -12.17 12.28 -42.47
C GLN A 120 -12.24 13.53 -41.56
N HIS A 121 -13.31 13.70 -40.77
CA HIS A 121 -13.51 14.88 -39.93
C HIS A 121 -12.67 14.85 -38.65
N ASN A 122 -12.37 13.65 -38.13
CA ASN A 122 -11.60 13.48 -36.90
C ASN A 122 -10.34 12.61 -37.08
N GLN A 123 -10.06 12.12 -38.29
CA GLN A 123 -8.82 11.41 -38.58
C GLN A 123 -7.56 12.26 -38.35
N VAL A 124 -6.51 11.57 -37.94
CA VAL A 124 -5.12 12.04 -38.00
C VAL A 124 -4.49 11.38 -39.22
N GLN A 125 -3.83 12.15 -40.08
CA GLN A 125 -3.17 11.65 -41.29
C GLN A 125 -1.87 10.92 -40.93
N LEU A 126 -2.03 9.79 -40.24
CA LEU A 126 -0.96 8.94 -39.74
C LEU A 126 -1.36 7.49 -40.03
N SER A 127 -0.46 6.74 -40.66
CA SER A 127 -0.67 5.32 -40.95
C SER A 127 -0.14 4.46 -39.80
N ALA A 128 -0.92 3.47 -39.39
CA ALA A 128 -0.56 2.47 -38.40
C ALA A 128 0.63 1.63 -38.85
N SER A 129 0.66 1.23 -40.13
CA SER A 129 1.79 0.48 -40.70
C SER A 129 3.09 1.30 -40.67
N ALA A 130 2.99 2.62 -40.90
CA ALA A 130 4.12 3.54 -40.78
C ALA A 130 4.59 3.72 -39.32
N VAL A 131 3.66 3.85 -38.37
CA VAL A 131 3.98 3.92 -36.93
C VAL A 131 4.61 2.61 -36.44
N LEU A 132 4.13 1.45 -36.92
CA LEU A 132 4.74 0.16 -36.61
C LEU A 132 6.20 0.11 -37.10
N LYS A 133 6.48 0.63 -38.30
CA LYS A 133 7.86 0.76 -38.80
C LYS A 133 8.71 1.68 -37.91
N ASP A 134 8.16 2.79 -37.44
CA ASP A 134 8.86 3.66 -36.49
C ASP A 134 9.12 2.97 -35.14
N PHE A 135 8.19 2.13 -34.67
CA PHE A 135 8.38 1.33 -33.47
C PHE A 135 9.53 0.34 -33.59
N TRP A 136 9.75 -0.24 -34.77
CA TRP A 136 10.93 -1.07 -35.03
C TRP A 136 12.22 -0.25 -35.05
N ALA A 137 12.18 0.99 -35.55
CA ALA A 137 13.33 1.89 -35.56
C ALA A 137 13.65 2.48 -34.17
N ILE A 138 12.63 2.67 -33.32
CA ILE A 138 12.75 3.17 -31.95
C ILE A 138 12.76 1.98 -30.99
N ASN A 139 13.95 1.56 -30.59
CA ASN A 139 14.08 0.61 -29.49
C ASN A 139 13.84 1.31 -28.14
N PHE A 140 12.56 1.51 -27.82
CA PHE A 140 12.12 2.19 -26.60
C PHE A 140 12.56 1.44 -25.33
N SER A 141 12.55 0.10 -25.37
CA SER A 141 13.00 -0.71 -24.24
C SER A 141 14.45 -0.44 -23.91
N ASP A 142 15.33 -0.49 -24.91
CA ASP A 142 16.76 -0.23 -24.68
C ASP A 142 17.02 1.22 -24.27
N ARG A 143 16.28 2.19 -24.81
CA ARG A 143 16.36 3.60 -24.37
C ARG A 143 16.01 3.75 -22.89
N TYR A 144 14.90 3.16 -22.45
CA TYR A 144 14.48 3.19 -21.05
C TYR A 144 15.49 2.48 -20.14
N THR A 145 15.91 1.26 -20.51
CA THR A 145 16.89 0.49 -19.74
C THR A 145 18.22 1.24 -19.62
N THR A 146 18.74 1.81 -20.70
CA THR A 146 19.99 2.59 -20.68
C THR A 146 19.89 3.82 -19.77
N HIS A 147 18.76 4.53 -19.81
CA HIS A 147 18.54 5.70 -18.97
C HIS A 147 18.43 5.31 -17.48
N MET A 148 17.74 4.20 -17.19
CA MET A 148 17.66 3.63 -15.84
C MET A 148 19.02 3.18 -15.30
N GLU A 149 19.82 2.46 -16.09
CA GLU A 149 21.17 2.05 -15.70
C GLU A 149 22.07 3.26 -15.43
N THR A 150 21.98 4.29 -16.27
CA THR A 150 22.71 5.55 -16.09
C THR A 150 22.30 6.22 -14.79
N PHE A 151 20.99 6.38 -14.54
CA PHE A 151 20.48 6.97 -13.30
C PHE A 151 21.01 6.26 -12.06
N TRP A 152 20.87 4.94 -11.99
CA TRP A 152 21.34 4.20 -10.82
C TRP A 152 22.86 4.23 -10.69
N SER A 153 23.62 4.21 -11.79
CA SER A 153 25.08 4.32 -11.72
C SER A 153 25.57 5.66 -11.17
N VAL A 154 24.80 6.74 -11.36
CA VAL A 154 25.17 8.12 -10.98
C VAL A 154 24.57 8.53 -9.64
N HIS A 155 23.31 8.17 -9.38
CA HIS A 155 22.50 8.71 -8.28
C HIS A 155 22.11 7.70 -7.21
N PHE A 156 22.69 6.49 -7.19
CA PHE A 156 22.39 5.49 -6.16
C PHE A 156 22.58 6.03 -4.72
N ASP A 157 23.72 6.67 -4.46
CA ASP A 157 24.03 7.22 -3.13
C ASP A 157 23.15 8.43 -2.77
N ASP A 158 22.83 9.24 -3.78
CA ASP A 158 21.96 10.39 -3.63
C ASP A 158 20.53 9.95 -3.27
N PHE A 159 20.01 8.94 -3.98
CA PHE A 159 18.73 8.31 -3.70
C PHE A 159 18.70 7.73 -2.29
N ARG A 160 19.72 6.96 -1.89
CA ARG A 160 19.83 6.41 -0.53
C ARG A 160 19.75 7.51 0.52
N THR A 161 20.50 8.60 0.31
CA THR A 161 20.55 9.73 1.24
C THR A 161 19.19 10.41 1.36
N LEU A 162 18.51 10.66 0.25
CA LEU A 162 17.17 11.27 0.26
C LEU A 162 16.11 10.34 0.88
N ALA A 163 16.20 9.03 0.66
CA ALA A 163 15.36 8.03 1.31
C ALA A 163 15.52 8.05 2.84
N LYS A 164 16.77 8.13 3.32
CA LYS A 164 17.08 8.26 4.75
C LYS A 164 16.54 9.56 5.33
N VAL A 165 16.72 10.67 4.62
CA VAL A 165 16.16 11.98 5.01
C VAL A 165 14.64 11.92 5.12
N ASN A 166 13.95 11.33 4.13
CA ASN A 166 12.51 11.18 4.13
C ASN A 166 12.03 10.34 5.33
N CYS A 167 12.61 9.15 5.53
CA CYS A 167 12.26 8.28 6.65
C CYS A 167 12.42 8.97 8.01
N LEU A 168 13.54 9.66 8.24
CA LEU A 168 13.80 10.38 9.48
C LEU A 168 12.84 11.56 9.68
N ALA A 169 12.56 12.33 8.62
CA ALA A 169 11.57 13.41 8.66
C ALA A 169 10.18 12.88 9.05
N GLN A 170 9.77 11.76 8.47
CA GLN A 170 8.48 11.12 8.75
C GLN A 170 8.41 10.53 10.16
N ALA A 171 9.52 10.00 10.69
CA ALA A 171 9.57 9.53 12.07
C ALA A 171 9.36 10.69 13.06
N LEU A 172 9.97 11.84 12.80
CA LEU A 172 9.79 13.06 13.60
C LEU A 172 8.37 13.60 13.50
N GLN A 173 7.78 13.62 12.30
CA GLN A 173 6.38 14.00 12.09
C GLN A 173 5.42 13.05 12.81
N ALA A 174 5.65 11.73 12.72
CA ALA A 174 4.83 10.73 13.40
C ALA A 174 4.90 10.89 14.92
N ARG A 175 6.06 11.26 15.47
CA ARG A 175 6.20 11.61 16.90
C ARG A 175 5.43 12.88 17.27
N GLN A 176 5.44 13.90 16.41
CA GLN A 176 4.71 15.14 16.62
C GLN A 176 3.18 14.93 16.54
N ALA A 177 2.73 14.08 15.63
CA ALA A 177 1.33 13.69 15.47
C ALA A 177 0.83 12.70 16.56
N GLY A 178 1.73 12.17 17.40
CA GLY A 178 1.40 11.19 18.45
C GLY A 178 1.25 9.75 17.95
N HIS A 179 1.58 9.47 16.68
CA HIS A 179 1.60 8.11 16.11
C HIS A 179 2.80 7.29 16.61
N LEU A 180 3.90 7.96 16.96
CA LEU A 180 5.03 7.34 17.65
C LEU A 180 5.18 7.94 19.06
N THR A 181 5.43 7.07 20.03
CA THR A 181 5.94 7.48 21.35
C THR A 181 7.42 7.86 21.26
N GLU A 182 7.96 8.44 22.33
CA GLU A 182 9.37 8.80 22.40
C GLU A 182 10.30 7.59 22.36
N SER A 183 9.96 6.55 23.10
CA SER A 183 10.69 5.27 23.10
C SER A 183 10.66 4.61 21.71
N GLN A 184 9.51 4.67 21.02
CA GLN A 184 9.39 4.15 19.65
C GLN A 184 10.21 4.96 18.65
N LEU A 185 10.22 6.30 18.75
CA LEU A 185 11.10 7.14 17.93
C LEU A 185 12.58 6.79 18.18
N HIS A 186 12.98 6.64 19.44
CA HIS A 186 14.35 6.24 19.78
C HIS A 186 14.70 4.88 19.16
N THR A 187 13.78 3.91 19.23
CA THR A 187 13.94 2.59 18.59
C THR A 187 14.14 2.72 17.08
N VAL A 188 13.36 3.57 16.41
CA VAL A 188 13.52 3.85 14.97
C VAL A 188 14.90 4.43 14.66
N LEU A 189 15.33 5.42 15.45
CA LEU A 189 16.64 6.07 15.26
C LEU A 189 17.80 5.09 15.52
N GLN A 190 17.73 4.25 16.55
CA GLN A 190 18.75 3.23 16.82
C GLN A 190 18.80 2.12 15.74
N ALA A 191 17.65 1.78 15.15
CA ALA A 191 17.59 0.78 14.10
C ALA A 191 18.12 1.28 12.74
N LEU A 192 17.84 2.53 12.39
CA LEU A 192 18.04 3.07 11.04
C LEU A 192 19.12 4.17 10.92
N ALA A 193 19.49 4.81 12.03
CA ALA A 193 20.39 5.96 12.03
C ALA A 193 21.14 6.14 13.37
N SER A 194 21.68 5.06 13.95
CA SER A 194 22.39 5.08 15.25
C SER A 194 23.62 5.98 15.27
N ASN A 195 24.19 6.31 14.10
CA ASN A 195 25.32 7.22 13.93
C ASN A 195 24.92 8.71 13.87
N LEU A 196 23.64 9.03 14.01
CA LEU A 196 23.12 10.37 13.78
C LEU A 196 23.44 11.28 14.98
N SER A 197 24.28 12.28 14.75
CA SER A 197 24.43 13.41 15.67
C SER A 197 23.40 14.50 15.36
N TRP A 198 23.07 15.33 16.35
CA TRP A 198 22.12 16.42 16.16
C TRP A 198 22.77 17.80 16.40
N PRO A 199 22.52 18.78 15.51
CA PRO A 199 21.81 18.69 14.22
C PRO A 199 22.51 17.76 13.21
N PRO A 200 21.78 17.19 12.22
CA PRO A 200 22.35 16.22 11.30
C PRO A 200 23.32 16.90 10.33
N THR A 201 24.43 16.23 10.03
CA THR A 201 25.39 16.62 8.98
C THR A 201 25.16 15.78 7.72
N LEU A 202 25.66 16.24 6.57
CA LEU A 202 25.55 15.46 5.33
C LEU A 202 26.31 14.14 5.47
N SER A 203 27.48 14.15 6.11
CA SER A 203 28.27 12.94 6.35
C SER A 203 27.53 11.91 7.19
N ASN A 204 26.76 12.30 8.22
CA ASN A 204 25.97 11.34 9.01
C ASN A 204 24.83 10.72 8.19
N LEU A 205 24.19 11.52 7.34
CA LEU A 205 23.09 11.08 6.47
C LEU A 205 23.58 10.18 5.34
N GLN A 206 24.79 10.40 4.82
CA GLN A 206 25.38 9.56 3.77
C GLN A 206 25.98 8.26 4.30
N ALA A 207 26.41 8.25 5.56
CA ALA A 207 27.02 7.09 6.18
C ALA A 207 26.04 5.92 6.34
N GLU A 208 26.53 4.73 6.00
CA GLU A 208 25.85 3.45 6.18
C GLU A 208 25.86 3.04 7.66
N VAL A 209 24.74 2.47 8.12
CA VAL A 209 24.54 2.08 9.50
C VAL A 209 23.96 0.67 9.59
N THR A 210 24.57 -0.18 10.40
CA THR A 210 23.97 -1.45 10.82
C THR A 210 23.13 -1.24 12.07
N SER A 211 22.01 -1.97 12.18
CA SER A 211 21.11 -1.87 13.34
C SER A 211 21.83 -2.16 14.66
N ALA A 212 21.46 -1.43 15.70
CA ALA A 212 21.98 -1.61 17.04
C ALA A 212 21.66 -3.02 17.60
N SER A 213 22.51 -3.51 18.52
CA SER A 213 22.34 -4.82 19.15
C SER A 213 20.97 -4.96 19.82
N GLY A 214 20.25 -6.04 19.51
CA GLY A 214 18.91 -6.30 20.05
C GLY A 214 17.76 -5.76 19.20
N LEU A 215 18.06 -5.04 18.11
CA LEU A 215 17.09 -4.66 17.09
C LEU A 215 17.40 -5.38 15.78
N ARG A 216 16.35 -5.77 15.05
CA ARG A 216 16.45 -6.40 13.74
C ARG A 216 15.64 -5.59 12.73
N VAL A 217 16.23 -5.29 11.58
CA VAL A 217 15.51 -4.71 10.45
C VAL A 217 15.25 -5.80 9.42
N ALA A 218 14.02 -5.84 8.89
CA ALA A 218 13.57 -6.85 7.94
C ALA A 218 12.64 -6.24 6.89
N ALA A 219 12.49 -6.90 5.75
CA ALA A 219 11.49 -6.53 4.74
C ALA A 219 10.12 -7.11 5.08
N LEU A 220 9.03 -6.39 4.82
CA LEU A 220 7.69 -6.99 4.89
C LEU A 220 7.54 -8.05 3.80
N ASP A 221 6.91 -9.16 4.16
CA ASP A 221 6.63 -10.25 3.22
C ASP A 221 5.20 -10.78 3.43
N ILE A 222 4.52 -11.08 2.34
CA ILE A 222 3.18 -11.68 2.32
C ILE A 222 3.19 -12.89 1.38
N GLY A 223 3.05 -14.10 1.93
CA GLY A 223 3.02 -15.35 1.17
C GLY A 223 4.29 -15.63 0.35
N GLY A 224 5.44 -15.12 0.78
CA GLY A 224 6.71 -15.21 0.07
C GLY A 224 6.96 -14.06 -0.92
N HIS A 225 6.00 -13.14 -1.09
CA HIS A 225 6.21 -11.90 -1.84
C HIS A 225 6.79 -10.83 -0.92
N ILE A 226 8.03 -10.43 -1.18
CA ILE A 226 8.74 -9.41 -0.42
C ILE A 226 8.38 -8.02 -0.94
N ALA A 227 8.00 -7.12 -0.04
CA ALA A 227 7.79 -5.70 -0.32
C ALA A 227 9.13 -5.04 -0.67
N THR A 228 9.09 -4.08 -1.61
CA THR A 228 10.32 -3.45 -2.13
C THR A 228 10.87 -2.38 -1.19
N ASP A 229 10.00 -1.74 -0.42
CA ASP A 229 10.29 -0.49 0.30
C ASP A 229 9.70 -0.44 1.72
N ILE A 230 8.90 -1.43 2.11
CA ILE A 230 8.34 -1.52 3.47
C ILE A 230 9.35 -2.18 4.41
N LEU A 231 9.84 -1.42 5.38
CA LEU A 231 10.77 -1.89 6.41
C LEU A 231 10.03 -2.24 7.69
N ARG A 232 10.50 -3.29 8.37
CA ARG A 232 10.07 -3.73 9.69
C ARG A 232 11.24 -3.61 10.65
N ILE A 233 11.03 -2.92 11.75
CA ILE A 233 11.97 -2.87 12.88
C ILE A 233 11.39 -3.74 13.97
N VAL A 234 12.09 -4.81 14.31
CA VAL A 234 11.67 -5.81 15.30
C VAL A 234 12.59 -5.71 16.50
N ASP A 235 12.03 -5.52 17.69
CA ASP A 235 12.80 -5.50 18.94
C ASP A 235 12.95 -6.91 19.55
N GLY A 236 13.72 -7.01 20.64
CA GLY A 236 13.96 -8.27 21.35
C GLY A 236 12.71 -8.89 21.99
N ASP A 237 11.65 -8.11 22.20
CA ASP A 237 10.37 -8.58 22.74
C ASP A 237 9.42 -9.07 21.61
N GLY A 238 9.80 -8.88 20.34
CA GLY A 238 9.02 -9.25 19.17
C GLY A 238 8.02 -8.19 18.71
N ARG A 239 8.02 -7.00 19.34
CA ARG A 239 7.22 -5.84 18.90
C ARG A 239 7.79 -5.29 17.61
N GLN A 240 6.93 -4.72 16.79
CA GLN A 240 7.27 -4.37 15.41
C GLN A 240 6.85 -2.93 15.10
N ILE A 241 7.79 -2.17 14.55
CA ILE A 241 7.52 -0.85 13.97
C ILE A 241 7.68 -0.97 12.47
N LEU A 242 6.59 -0.76 11.74
CA LEU A 242 6.55 -0.80 10.28
C LEU A 242 6.73 0.62 9.72
N TYR A 243 7.65 0.76 8.78
CA TYR A 243 7.83 1.94 7.95
C TYR A 243 7.25 1.68 6.56
N VAL A 244 6.18 2.39 6.20
CA VAL A 244 5.50 2.33 4.91
C VAL A 244 5.65 3.70 4.24
N PRO A 245 6.61 3.85 3.31
CA PRO A 245 6.89 5.14 2.71
C PRO A 245 5.75 5.56 1.76
N GLY A 246 5.55 6.86 1.51
CA GLY A 246 4.47 7.33 0.62
C GLY A 246 3.05 7.33 1.20
N GLU A 247 2.83 6.75 2.39
CA GLU A 247 1.53 6.80 3.08
C GLU A 247 1.34 8.08 3.91
N SER A 248 0.07 8.45 4.17
CA SER A 248 -0.25 9.58 5.06
C SER A 248 0.23 9.33 6.50
N GLN A 249 0.08 8.09 6.98
CA GLN A 249 0.75 7.62 8.19
C GLN A 249 1.84 6.64 7.78
N ALA A 250 3.10 7.07 7.82
CA ALA A 250 4.22 6.24 7.37
C ALA A 250 4.74 5.25 8.42
N PHE A 251 4.37 5.42 9.70
CA PHE A 251 4.83 4.56 10.79
C PHE A 251 3.65 3.94 11.54
N HIS A 252 3.74 2.62 11.75
CA HIS A 252 2.75 1.84 12.49
C HIS A 252 3.45 0.93 13.51
N CYS A 253 2.96 0.89 14.74
CA CYS A 253 3.51 0.08 15.81
C CYS A 253 2.56 -1.08 16.15
N PHE A 254 3.12 -2.27 16.33
CA PHE A 254 2.39 -3.51 16.59
C PHE A 254 3.01 -4.22 17.79
N GLU A 255 2.20 -4.54 18.78
CA GLU A 255 2.64 -5.28 19.96
C GLU A 255 2.75 -6.78 19.65
N THR A 256 1.88 -7.29 18.78
CA THR A 256 1.81 -8.70 18.43
C THR A 256 1.69 -8.94 16.92
N PRO A 257 2.01 -10.15 16.43
CA PRO A 257 1.72 -10.54 15.04
C PRO A 257 0.23 -10.43 14.67
N ALA A 258 -0.67 -10.57 15.65
CA ALA A 258 -2.10 -10.40 15.44
C ALA A 258 -2.47 -8.94 15.15
N ASP A 259 -1.84 -7.97 15.80
CA ASP A 259 -2.08 -6.55 15.52
C ASP A 259 -1.63 -6.18 14.10
N LEU A 260 -0.48 -6.71 13.66
CA LEU A 260 0.00 -6.54 12.29
C LEU A 260 -0.96 -7.17 11.28
N HIS A 261 -1.44 -8.39 11.54
CA HIS A 261 -2.39 -9.07 10.66
C HIS A 261 -3.69 -8.25 10.58
N PHE A 262 -4.23 -7.77 11.69
CA PHE A 262 -5.43 -6.93 11.69
C PHE A 262 -5.24 -5.65 10.87
N TRP A 263 -4.09 -4.99 11.03
CA TRP A 263 -3.76 -3.79 10.25
C TRP A 263 -3.68 -4.07 8.75
N LEU A 264 -3.06 -5.18 8.34
CA LEU A 264 -3.00 -5.58 6.93
C LEU A 264 -4.41 -5.77 6.34
N LEU A 265 -5.32 -6.43 7.06
CA LEU A 265 -6.70 -6.60 6.60
C LEU A 265 -7.41 -5.27 6.41
N ASN A 266 -7.22 -4.32 7.32
CA ASN A 266 -7.79 -2.98 7.18
C ASN A 266 -7.21 -2.25 5.97
N GLN A 267 -5.90 -2.35 5.77
CA GLN A 267 -5.21 -1.72 4.63
C GLN A 267 -5.65 -2.31 3.29
N THR A 268 -6.07 -3.57 3.23
CA THR A 268 -6.47 -4.22 1.97
C THR A 268 -7.98 -4.42 1.80
N SER A 269 -8.79 -3.91 2.73
CA SER A 269 -10.25 -4.07 2.71
C SER A 269 -10.96 -3.29 1.61
N HIS A 270 -10.43 -2.10 1.26
CA HIS A 270 -10.98 -1.24 0.21
C HIS A 270 -10.15 -1.33 -1.08
N PRO A 271 -10.76 -1.27 -2.28
CA PRO A 271 -10.04 -1.38 -3.56
C PRO A 271 -8.91 -0.36 -3.69
N ASP A 272 -9.15 0.88 -3.27
CA ASP A 272 -8.17 1.98 -3.36
C ASP A 272 -6.96 1.75 -2.44
N ASN A 273 -7.22 1.37 -1.19
CA ASN A 273 -6.16 1.10 -0.21
C ASN A 273 -5.38 -0.17 -0.58
N ARG A 274 -6.08 -1.19 -1.09
CA ARG A 274 -5.47 -2.41 -1.60
C ARG A 274 -4.55 -2.11 -2.79
N ALA A 275 -4.99 -1.29 -3.74
CA ALA A 275 -4.18 -0.89 -4.89
C ALA A 275 -2.91 -0.16 -4.44
N ARG A 276 -3.02 0.80 -3.50
CA ARG A 276 -1.87 1.49 -2.90
C ARG A 276 -0.92 0.51 -2.21
N PHE A 277 -1.44 -0.37 -1.37
CA PHE A 277 -0.64 -1.36 -0.66
C PHE A 277 0.08 -2.32 -1.61
N MET A 278 -0.63 -2.86 -2.60
CA MET A 278 -0.04 -3.74 -3.62
C MET A 278 1.09 -3.05 -4.39
N ALA A 279 1.02 -1.73 -4.52
CA ALA A 279 2.02 -0.96 -5.22
C ALA A 279 3.36 -0.84 -4.45
N HIS A 280 3.49 -1.38 -3.24
CA HIS A 280 4.79 -1.62 -2.58
C HIS A 280 5.50 -2.91 -3.04
N PHE A 281 4.83 -3.74 -3.84
CA PHE A 281 5.36 -5.01 -4.32
C PHE A 281 5.66 -4.92 -5.83
N PRO A 282 6.64 -5.68 -6.34
CA PRO A 282 6.96 -5.71 -7.76
C PRO A 282 5.75 -6.13 -8.59
N LEU A 283 5.66 -5.63 -9.83
CA LEU A 283 4.54 -5.87 -10.73
C LEU A 283 4.31 -7.35 -10.99
N SER A 284 5.40 -8.14 -11.06
CA SER A 284 5.35 -9.58 -11.22
C SER A 284 4.64 -10.31 -10.07
N ALA A 285 4.67 -9.77 -8.85
CA ALA A 285 3.98 -10.35 -7.70
C ALA A 285 2.47 -10.08 -7.71
N GLN A 286 2.01 -9.07 -8.45
CA GLN A 286 0.60 -8.66 -8.46
C GLN A 286 -0.28 -9.51 -9.38
N ILE A 287 0.31 -10.41 -10.17
CA ILE A 287 -0.37 -11.16 -11.21
C ILE A 287 -0.48 -12.62 -10.80
N GLN A 288 -1.65 -13.20 -11.03
CA GLN A 288 -1.85 -14.63 -10.93
C GLN A 288 -1.23 -15.31 -12.16
N GLN A 289 -0.22 -16.15 -11.96
CA GLN A 289 0.28 -17.00 -13.03
C GLN A 289 -0.72 -18.16 -13.24
N ASP A 290 -1.26 -18.28 -14.45
CA ASP A 290 -2.11 -19.41 -14.83
C ASP A 290 -1.25 -20.69 -14.89
N ASP A 291 -1.82 -21.84 -14.47
CA ASP A 291 -1.22 -23.19 -14.46
C ASP A 291 -0.57 -23.65 -15.80
N THR A 292 -0.77 -22.90 -16.88
CA THR A 292 -0.42 -23.26 -18.26
C THR A 292 0.81 -22.53 -18.81
N ASP A 293 1.26 -21.45 -18.17
CA ASP A 293 2.46 -20.74 -18.58
C ASP A 293 3.67 -21.34 -17.87
N ALA A 294 4.28 -22.35 -18.49
CA ALA A 294 5.48 -22.99 -17.98
C ALA A 294 6.58 -21.94 -17.71
N VAL A 295 6.79 -21.62 -16.44
CA VAL A 295 7.87 -20.73 -15.98
C VAL A 295 9.17 -21.25 -16.54
N THR A 296 9.81 -20.47 -17.41
CA THR A 296 11.09 -20.88 -18.01
C THR A 296 12.19 -20.80 -16.95
N TRP A 297 13.12 -21.76 -16.95
CA TRP A 297 14.24 -21.84 -16.00
C TRP A 297 15.09 -20.55 -15.92
N LYS A 298 15.06 -19.69 -16.96
CA LYS A 298 15.67 -18.36 -16.96
C LYS A 298 14.92 -17.35 -16.08
N GLN A 299 13.60 -17.39 -16.06
CA GLN A 299 12.77 -16.57 -15.14
C GLN A 299 12.97 -17.04 -13.70
N MET A 300 13.15 -18.35 -13.48
CA MET A 300 13.44 -18.91 -12.16
C MET A 300 14.72 -18.37 -11.48
N LEU A 301 15.72 -17.97 -12.26
CA LEU A 301 17.01 -17.50 -11.74
C LEU A 301 17.05 -15.99 -11.43
N LEU A 302 16.10 -15.21 -11.96
CA LEU A 302 16.17 -13.74 -11.94
C LEU A 302 15.08 -13.08 -11.09
N THR A 303 14.03 -13.80 -10.70
CA THR A 303 12.96 -13.29 -9.84
C THR A 303 13.20 -13.70 -8.37
N PRO A 304 13.22 -12.78 -7.38
CA PRO A 304 13.56 -13.09 -5.98
C PRO A 304 12.68 -14.21 -5.35
N VAL A 305 11.38 -14.22 -5.66
CA VAL A 305 10.44 -15.28 -5.25
C VAL A 305 10.85 -16.65 -5.81
N LEU A 306 11.36 -16.68 -7.04
CA LEU A 306 11.75 -17.91 -7.70
C LEU A 306 13.13 -18.41 -7.24
N ILE A 307 14.03 -17.55 -6.77
CA ILE A 307 15.32 -17.96 -6.17
C ILE A 307 15.08 -18.81 -4.91
N TYR A 308 14.20 -18.34 -4.02
CA TYR A 308 13.80 -19.09 -2.83
C TYR A 308 13.08 -20.40 -3.18
N ARG A 309 12.17 -20.37 -4.17
CA ARG A 309 11.49 -21.58 -4.63
C ARG A 309 12.40 -22.55 -5.39
N THR A 310 13.44 -22.09 -6.09
CA THR A 310 14.48 -22.96 -6.63
C THR A 310 15.29 -23.64 -5.54
N ALA A 311 15.58 -22.96 -4.42
CA ALA A 311 16.24 -23.57 -3.27
C ALA A 311 15.34 -24.65 -2.62
N GLN A 312 14.05 -24.38 -2.45
CA GLN A 312 13.07 -25.38 -1.95
C GLN A 312 12.87 -26.54 -2.94
N ALA A 313 12.90 -26.28 -4.24
CA ALA A 313 12.82 -27.30 -5.28
C ALA A 313 14.01 -28.25 -5.24
N LEU A 314 15.22 -27.69 -5.13
CA LEU A 314 16.46 -28.44 -4.99
C LEU A 314 16.53 -29.20 -3.65
N ALA A 315 15.90 -28.66 -2.60
CA ALA A 315 15.78 -29.30 -1.28
C ALA A 315 14.62 -30.32 -1.18
N GLY A 316 13.77 -30.45 -2.21
CA GLY A 316 12.62 -31.38 -2.22
C GLY A 316 11.47 -30.99 -1.29
N THR A 317 11.41 -29.71 -0.86
CA THR A 317 10.40 -29.20 0.09
C THR A 317 9.33 -28.34 -0.58
N LEU A 318 9.18 -28.44 -1.91
CA LEU A 318 8.14 -27.74 -2.66
C LEU A 318 6.73 -28.22 -2.26
N PRO A 319 5.81 -27.32 -1.87
CA PRO A 319 4.42 -27.68 -1.59
C PRO A 319 3.69 -28.26 -2.82
N PRO A 320 2.66 -29.11 -2.62
CA PRO A 320 1.87 -29.69 -3.71
C PRO A 320 1.13 -28.66 -4.59
N ASP A 321 0.93 -27.44 -4.09
CA ASP A 321 0.26 -26.31 -4.74
C ASP A 321 1.25 -25.15 -5.05
N TRP A 322 2.44 -25.51 -5.54
CA TRP A 322 3.57 -24.62 -5.87
C TRP A 322 3.30 -23.47 -6.85
N VAL A 323 2.12 -23.43 -7.47
CA VAL A 323 1.74 -22.39 -8.43
C VAL A 323 1.59 -21.09 -7.68
N ASP A 324 2.38 -20.08 -8.08
CA ASP A 324 2.27 -18.75 -7.50
C ASP A 324 0.94 -18.12 -7.93
N LYS A 325 -0.05 -18.19 -7.03
CA LYS A 325 -1.38 -17.62 -7.22
C LYS A 325 -1.38 -16.08 -7.16
N GLY A 326 -0.22 -15.47 -6.93
CA GLY A 326 -0.01 -14.04 -6.87
C GLY A 326 -0.40 -13.43 -5.52
N LEU A 327 0.12 -12.23 -5.26
CA LEU A 327 -0.09 -11.47 -4.03
C LEU A 327 -1.57 -11.21 -3.76
N GLY A 328 -2.37 -10.97 -4.80
CA GLY A 328 -3.81 -10.77 -4.68
C GLY A 328 -4.48 -11.95 -3.96
N HIS A 329 -4.18 -13.17 -4.38
CA HIS A 329 -4.68 -14.38 -3.73
C HIS A 329 -4.16 -14.51 -2.29
N GLN A 330 -2.89 -14.21 -2.02
CA GLN A 330 -2.34 -14.27 -0.66
C GLN A 330 -3.04 -13.30 0.29
N LEU A 331 -3.35 -12.09 -0.17
CA LEU A 331 -4.14 -11.11 0.60
C LEU A 331 -5.57 -11.59 0.87
N ASP A 332 -6.19 -12.29 -0.08
CA ASP A 332 -7.52 -12.88 0.13
C ASP A 332 -7.45 -14.06 1.12
N GLN A 333 -6.37 -14.85 1.11
CA GLN A 333 -6.14 -15.91 2.10
C GLN A 333 -5.92 -15.38 3.51
N LEU A 334 -5.21 -14.25 3.69
CA LEU A 334 -5.08 -13.61 5.00
C LEU A 334 -6.44 -13.38 5.68
N PHE A 335 -7.46 -12.96 4.92
CA PHE A 335 -8.82 -12.79 5.45
C PHE A 335 -9.43 -14.10 5.98
N ILE A 336 -9.15 -15.21 5.31
CA ILE A 336 -9.61 -16.55 5.73
C ILE A 336 -8.85 -17.00 6.97
N ASP A 337 -7.52 -16.90 6.94
CA ASP A 337 -6.60 -17.33 7.99
C ASP A 337 -6.77 -16.56 9.29
N TRP A 338 -7.18 -15.30 9.22
CA TRP A 338 -7.57 -14.49 10.36
C TRP A 338 -8.69 -15.15 11.19
N GLY A 339 -9.66 -15.78 10.52
CA GLY A 339 -10.74 -16.52 11.20
C GLY A 339 -10.26 -17.70 12.04
N THR A 340 -9.05 -18.20 11.74
CA THR A 340 -8.39 -19.31 12.44
C THR A 340 -7.19 -18.87 13.29
N TRP A 341 -6.94 -17.56 13.45
CA TRP A 341 -5.76 -17.01 14.14
C TRP A 341 -4.43 -17.48 13.55
N ASP A 342 -4.42 -17.71 12.24
CA ASP A 342 -3.22 -18.09 11.52
C ASP A 342 -2.56 -16.85 10.90
N HIS A 343 -1.27 -16.68 11.16
CA HIS A 343 -0.47 -15.53 10.72
C HIS A 343 0.69 -15.98 9.82
N HIS A 344 0.76 -17.26 9.43
CA HIS A 344 1.93 -17.83 8.76
C HIS A 344 2.25 -17.22 7.39
N LEU A 345 1.24 -16.63 6.73
CA LEU A 345 1.43 -15.92 5.46
C LEU A 345 2.16 -14.59 5.64
N ILE A 346 2.23 -14.03 6.85
CA ILE A 346 2.90 -12.74 7.08
C ILE A 346 4.34 -13.02 7.54
N ASN A 347 5.31 -12.52 6.78
CA ASN A 347 6.74 -12.75 6.96
C ASN A 347 7.11 -14.23 6.91
N GLN A 348 6.65 -14.93 5.88
CA GLN A 348 6.98 -16.33 5.66
C GLN A 348 8.49 -16.54 5.39
N THR A 349 9.09 -15.62 4.63
CA THR A 349 10.54 -15.56 4.36
C THR A 349 11.28 -14.82 5.47
N ASP A 350 10.62 -13.82 6.08
CA ASP A 350 11.16 -12.95 7.14
C ASP A 350 12.58 -12.45 6.85
N GLN A 351 12.79 -11.92 5.64
CA GLN A 351 14.11 -11.53 5.15
C GLN A 351 14.72 -10.44 6.05
N THR A 352 15.78 -10.82 6.76
CA THR A 352 16.54 -9.89 7.58
C THR A 352 17.50 -9.07 6.72
N ILE A 353 17.59 -7.78 7.03
CA ILE A 353 18.48 -6.84 6.37
C ILE A 353 19.73 -6.70 7.26
N GLU A 354 20.81 -7.38 6.85
CA GLU A 354 22.06 -7.45 7.63
C GLU A 354 22.95 -6.20 7.51
N HIS A 355 22.65 -5.32 6.57
CA HIS A 355 23.45 -4.14 6.23
C HIS A 355 22.61 -2.87 6.40
N ASP A 356 23.09 -1.74 5.89
CA ASP A 356 22.35 -0.49 5.93
C ASP A 356 20.97 -0.61 5.24
N ALA A 357 19.92 -0.27 5.99
CA ALA A 357 18.54 -0.43 5.56
C ALA A 357 18.22 0.39 4.30
N PHE A 358 18.82 1.57 4.15
CA PHE A 358 18.58 2.45 3.01
C PHE A 358 19.37 2.00 1.77
N THR A 359 20.51 1.35 1.97
CA THR A 359 21.26 0.68 0.90
C THR A 359 20.46 -0.51 0.36
N TRP A 360 19.90 -1.34 1.25
CA TRP A 360 18.98 -2.40 0.85
C TRP A 360 17.76 -1.84 0.10
N LEU A 361 17.17 -0.76 0.63
CA LEU A 361 16.00 -0.13 0.04
C LEU A 361 16.31 0.42 -1.37
N ALA A 362 17.48 1.05 -1.56
CA ALA A 362 17.94 1.50 -2.88
C ALA A 362 18.17 0.33 -3.86
N GLN A 363 18.81 -0.75 -3.42
CA GLN A 363 19.01 -1.96 -4.23
C GLN A 363 17.68 -2.62 -4.61
N SER A 364 16.77 -2.74 -3.65
CA SER A 364 15.43 -3.29 -3.84
C SER A 364 14.63 -2.44 -4.84
N SER A 365 14.69 -1.11 -4.71
CA SER A 365 14.07 -0.15 -5.63
C SER A 365 14.64 -0.23 -7.04
N GLN A 366 15.96 -0.37 -7.18
CA GLN A 366 16.64 -0.59 -8.46
C GLN A 366 16.20 -1.91 -9.10
N ALA A 367 16.24 -3.01 -8.35
CA ALA A 367 15.85 -4.33 -8.82
C ALA A 367 14.38 -4.35 -9.25
N ARG A 368 13.50 -3.70 -8.48
CA ARG A 368 12.11 -3.52 -8.86
C ARG A 368 11.96 -2.73 -10.15
N MET A 369 12.63 -1.59 -10.29
CA MET A 369 12.54 -0.77 -11.51
C MET A 369 12.93 -1.60 -12.74
N HIS A 370 13.99 -2.42 -12.63
CA HIS A 370 14.42 -3.32 -13.68
C HIS A 370 13.39 -4.40 -13.98
N ASN A 371 12.90 -5.09 -12.94
CA ASN A 371 11.90 -6.15 -13.08
C ASN A 371 10.59 -5.62 -13.68
N ASP A 372 10.10 -4.48 -13.21
CA ASP A 372 8.87 -3.86 -13.69
C ASP A 372 9.03 -3.37 -15.13
N ALA A 373 10.22 -2.88 -15.52
CA ALA A 373 10.53 -2.47 -16.89
C ALA A 373 10.62 -3.66 -17.85
N ASP A 374 11.37 -4.69 -17.50
CA ASP A 374 11.44 -5.92 -18.30
C ASP A 374 10.05 -6.54 -18.45
N PHE A 375 9.31 -6.58 -17.36
CA PHE A 375 7.97 -7.11 -17.35
C PHE A 375 7.00 -6.27 -18.20
N SER A 376 7.09 -4.94 -18.17
CA SER A 376 6.20 -4.06 -18.94
C SER A 376 6.57 -3.93 -20.41
N LEU A 377 7.87 -4.00 -20.74
CA LEU A 377 8.38 -3.68 -22.08
C LEU A 377 8.75 -4.91 -22.90
N ARG A 378 9.04 -6.05 -22.26
CA ARG A 378 9.47 -7.29 -22.93
C ARG A 378 8.48 -8.45 -22.81
N SER A 379 7.45 -8.36 -21.98
CA SER A 379 6.44 -9.44 -21.86
C SER A 379 5.50 -9.53 -23.07
N ASN A 380 4.89 -10.70 -23.27
CA ASN A 380 3.98 -10.97 -24.37
C ASN A 380 2.80 -9.96 -24.40
N GLY A 381 2.29 -9.65 -25.60
CA GLY A 381 1.17 -8.72 -25.80
C GLY A 381 -0.07 -9.07 -24.97
N ASP A 382 -0.39 -10.36 -24.84
CA ASP A 382 -1.52 -10.84 -24.02
C ASP A 382 -1.31 -10.60 -22.51
N LEU A 383 -0.07 -10.70 -22.02
CA LEU A 383 0.26 -10.42 -20.63
C LEU A 383 0.15 -8.91 -20.35
N ARG A 384 0.67 -8.08 -21.27
CA ARG A 384 0.51 -6.61 -21.26
C ARG A 384 -0.96 -6.18 -21.32
N LYS A 385 -1.80 -6.91 -22.05
CA LYS A 385 -3.25 -6.70 -22.15
C LYS A 385 -4.00 -7.11 -20.89
N LYS A 386 -3.71 -8.31 -20.32
CA LYS A 386 -4.30 -8.79 -19.05
C LYS A 386 -4.00 -7.83 -17.89
N LEU A 387 -2.76 -7.34 -17.80
CA LEU A 387 -2.35 -6.30 -16.87
C LEU A 387 -3.22 -5.05 -17.02
N TRP A 388 -3.31 -4.53 -18.23
CA TRP A 388 -4.03 -3.30 -18.50
C TRP A 388 -5.53 -3.38 -18.22
N ILE A 389 -6.19 -4.50 -18.53
CA ILE A 389 -7.64 -4.70 -18.27
C ILE A 389 -7.91 -4.92 -16.77
N GLY A 390 -7.07 -5.70 -16.09
CA GLY A 390 -7.15 -5.87 -14.63
C GLY A 390 -6.90 -4.57 -13.88
N TYR A 391 -5.96 -3.76 -14.37
CA TYR A 391 -5.71 -2.42 -13.86
C TYR A 391 -6.82 -1.44 -14.23
N LEU A 392 -7.23 -1.23 -15.49
CA LEU A 392 -8.24 -0.21 -15.86
C LEU A 392 -9.51 -0.20 -14.98
N ASN A 393 -9.98 -1.38 -14.57
CA ASN A 393 -11.18 -1.54 -13.74
C ASN A 393 -10.97 -1.19 -12.25
N ALA A 394 -9.74 -1.25 -11.72
CA ALA A 394 -9.37 -0.89 -10.35
C ALA A 394 -8.56 0.42 -10.27
N PHE A 395 -7.58 0.60 -11.15
CA PHE A 395 -6.72 1.79 -11.33
C PHE A 395 -7.47 3.03 -11.77
N GLY A 396 -8.51 2.93 -12.61
CA GLY A 396 -9.20 4.11 -13.17
C GLY A 396 -9.78 5.09 -12.12
N LYS A 397 -9.94 4.63 -10.87
CA LYS A 397 -10.50 5.43 -9.77
C LYS A 397 -9.47 5.86 -8.70
N THR A 398 -8.37 5.13 -8.52
CA THR A 398 -7.35 5.43 -7.51
C THR A 398 -6.04 6.00 -8.09
N PHE A 399 -5.74 5.65 -9.33
CA PHE A 399 -4.52 6.02 -10.07
C PHE A 399 -4.84 6.18 -11.56
N GLY A 400 -6.01 6.77 -11.86
CA GLY A 400 -6.59 6.95 -13.20
C GLY A 400 -5.72 7.66 -14.27
N PRO A 401 -4.50 8.09 -13.96
CA PRO A 401 -3.46 8.38 -14.94
C PRO A 401 -2.12 7.66 -14.60
N MET A 402 -1.94 6.42 -15.07
CA MET A 402 -0.66 5.69 -15.06
C MET A 402 0.34 6.30 -16.05
N ALA A 403 1.00 7.31 -15.52
CA ALA A 403 1.88 8.26 -16.16
C ALA A 403 3.27 8.30 -15.50
N VAL A 404 3.54 7.42 -14.54
CA VAL A 404 4.68 7.59 -13.66
C VAL A 404 5.41 6.26 -13.55
N ALA A 405 6.29 5.98 -14.50
CA ALA A 405 7.38 5.04 -14.21
C ALA A 405 8.65 5.77 -13.73
N GLY A 406 8.45 6.73 -12.81
CA GLY A 406 9.44 7.21 -11.83
C GLY A 406 9.09 6.73 -10.40
N TRP A 407 8.26 5.69 -10.34
CA TRP A 407 7.56 5.17 -9.17
C TRP A 407 8.42 4.76 -7.96
N PRO A 408 9.64 4.22 -8.10
CA PRO A 408 10.45 3.89 -6.92
C PRO A 408 10.89 5.12 -6.12
N VAL A 409 11.16 6.26 -6.78
CA VAL A 409 11.54 7.51 -6.09
C VAL A 409 10.32 8.15 -5.43
N ALA A 410 9.15 8.18 -6.07
CA ALA A 410 7.96 8.76 -5.48
C ALA A 410 7.50 8.02 -4.20
N LEU A 411 7.60 6.69 -4.19
CA LEU A 411 7.33 5.88 -3.00
C LEU A 411 8.37 6.10 -1.91
N VAL A 412 9.65 5.99 -2.25
CA VAL A 412 10.75 5.94 -1.27
C VAL A 412 11.18 7.33 -0.77
N VAL A 413 11.22 8.29 -1.68
CA VAL A 413 11.76 9.64 -1.44
C VAL A 413 10.65 10.65 -1.14
N GLY A 414 9.38 10.22 -1.21
CA GLY A 414 8.29 10.79 -0.44
C GLY A 414 7.24 11.53 -1.27
N ALA A 415 6.04 10.95 -1.34
CA ALA A 415 4.77 11.66 -1.56
C ALA A 415 3.99 11.85 -0.24
N SER A 416 4.70 11.85 0.90
CA SER A 416 4.12 11.58 2.22
C SER A 416 4.46 12.67 3.23
N VAL A 417 3.61 13.70 3.29
CA VAL A 417 3.65 14.71 4.37
C VAL A 417 2.26 14.92 4.97
N ALA A 418 1.91 14.16 6.00
CA ALA A 418 0.73 14.44 6.81
C ALA A 418 0.99 15.65 7.72
N ASN A 419 0.67 16.84 7.21
CA ASN A 419 0.02 17.97 7.91
C ASN A 419 0.04 19.30 7.13
N LEU A 420 0.51 19.32 5.89
CA LEU A 420 0.41 20.48 5.00
C LEU A 420 -0.48 20.07 3.80
N GLY A 421 -1.80 20.18 4.00
CA GLY A 421 -2.86 19.63 3.17
C GLY A 421 -3.03 20.21 1.76
N LEU A 422 -1.95 20.47 1.01
CA LEU A 422 -2.00 20.93 -0.38
C LEU A 422 -1.12 20.11 -1.36
N ASN A 423 -0.01 19.50 -0.91
CA ASN A 423 0.99 18.97 -1.86
C ASN A 423 0.90 17.45 -2.12
N ILE A 424 0.34 16.66 -1.18
CA ILE A 424 0.11 15.21 -1.38
C ILE A 424 -0.95 14.98 -2.47
N ASP A 425 -2.04 15.74 -2.42
CA ASP A 425 -3.12 15.65 -3.39
C ASP A 425 -2.62 16.02 -4.80
N GLN A 426 -1.66 16.91 -4.93
CA GLN A 426 -1.09 17.27 -6.23
C GLN A 426 -0.08 16.24 -6.75
N ALA A 427 0.76 15.66 -5.88
CA ALA A 427 1.68 14.58 -6.26
C ALA A 427 0.93 13.32 -6.73
N ILE A 428 -0.20 13.01 -6.08
CA ILE A 428 -0.99 11.79 -6.33
C ILE A 428 -2.13 12.04 -7.33
N ASN A 429 -2.90 13.12 -7.17
CA ASN A 429 -4.10 13.46 -7.96
C ASN A 429 -3.89 14.66 -8.92
N GLY A 430 -2.67 15.17 -9.08
CA GLY A 430 -2.36 16.20 -10.07
C GLY A 430 -2.91 15.80 -11.44
N LYS A 431 -3.53 16.73 -12.16
CA LYS A 431 -4.20 16.43 -13.44
C LYS A 431 -3.19 16.31 -14.58
N THR A 432 -2.04 16.95 -14.43
CA THR A 432 -0.93 16.91 -15.40
C THR A 432 0.33 16.27 -14.82
N LEU A 433 1.20 15.77 -15.69
CA LEU A 433 2.52 15.26 -15.30
C LEU A 433 3.35 16.32 -14.57
N ALA A 434 3.31 17.57 -15.03
CA ALA A 434 4.06 18.67 -14.42
C ALA A 434 3.59 18.99 -12.99
N GLU A 435 2.27 18.96 -12.75
CA GLU A 435 1.72 19.14 -11.39
C GLU A 435 2.19 18.03 -10.45
N ARG A 436 2.17 16.76 -10.91
CA ARG A 436 2.64 15.64 -10.09
C ARG A 436 4.13 15.76 -9.76
N ARG A 437 4.96 16.12 -10.75
CA ARG A 437 6.40 16.35 -10.56
C ARG A 437 6.70 17.47 -9.57
N ALA A 438 5.95 18.57 -9.63
CA ALA A 438 6.09 19.64 -8.65
C ALA A 438 5.73 19.16 -7.24
N GLY A 439 4.65 18.39 -7.09
CA GLY A 439 4.26 17.78 -5.82
C GLY A 439 5.32 16.84 -5.23
N GLU A 440 5.95 16.00 -6.07
CA GLU A 440 7.08 15.15 -5.67
C GLU A 440 8.25 15.99 -5.15
N LEU A 441 8.69 17.00 -5.90
CA LEU A 441 9.80 17.86 -5.48
C LEU A 441 9.50 18.58 -4.16
N ASP A 442 8.30 19.14 -4.02
CA ASP A 442 7.89 19.87 -2.82
C ASP A 442 7.84 18.98 -1.58
N ALA A 443 7.44 17.71 -1.74
CA ALA A 443 7.45 16.74 -0.65
C ALA A 443 8.88 16.42 -0.18
N ILE A 444 9.83 16.24 -1.11
CA ILE A 444 11.25 16.04 -0.78
C ILE A 444 11.82 17.24 -0.04
N LEU A 445 11.57 18.45 -0.56
CA LEU A 445 12.03 19.69 0.07
C LEU A 445 11.40 19.89 1.46
N SER A 446 10.13 19.52 1.63
CA SER A 446 9.44 19.55 2.91
C SER A 446 9.99 18.53 3.92
N ALA A 447 10.40 17.35 3.45
CA ALA A 447 11.06 16.35 4.29
C ALA A 447 12.43 16.85 4.77
N ILE A 448 13.23 17.42 3.87
CA ILE A 448 14.49 18.10 4.22
C ILE A 448 14.21 19.18 5.27
N ASP A 449 13.23 20.05 5.04
CA ASP A 449 12.93 21.12 5.99
C ASP A 449 12.42 20.63 7.33
N THR A 450 11.61 19.58 7.35
CA THR A 450 11.14 18.98 8.60
C THR A 450 12.31 18.43 9.40
N LEU A 451 13.22 17.69 8.74
CA LEU A 451 14.38 17.09 9.40
C LEU A 451 15.30 18.15 10.01
N PHE A 452 15.46 19.32 9.40
CA PHE A 452 16.37 20.37 9.89
C PHE A 452 15.68 21.43 10.79
N ASN A 453 14.37 21.67 10.66
CA ASN A 453 13.66 22.71 11.41
C ASN A 453 12.91 22.18 12.63
N LEU A 454 12.19 21.06 12.52
CA LEU A 454 11.47 20.46 13.66
C LEU A 454 12.45 20.00 14.75
N ALA A 455 13.64 19.66 14.30
CA ALA A 455 14.86 19.48 15.05
C ALA A 455 15.27 20.60 15.98
N LEU A 456 15.24 21.82 15.47
CA LEU A 456 15.71 23.00 16.15
C LEU A 456 14.72 23.44 17.24
N LEU A 457 13.43 23.17 17.01
CA LEU A 457 12.33 23.52 17.91
C LEU A 457 12.23 22.62 19.16
N LYS A 458 12.88 21.45 19.19
CA LYS A 458 12.83 20.48 20.31
C LYS A 458 14.16 20.22 21.00
N ALA A 459 15.17 21.07 20.76
CA ALA A 459 16.45 21.04 21.44
C ALA A 459 16.38 21.28 22.97
N ASP A 460 15.19 21.56 23.53
CA ASP A 460 14.97 21.73 24.97
C ASP A 460 14.60 20.43 25.74
N GLY A 461 14.71 19.23 25.15
CA GLY A 461 14.62 18.03 26.00
C GLY A 461 14.65 16.62 25.39
N VAL A 462 14.41 16.42 24.09
CA VAL A 462 14.28 15.05 23.52
C VAL A 462 15.57 14.54 22.87
N VAL A 463 16.49 15.43 22.48
CA VAL A 463 17.66 15.07 21.67
C VAL A 463 18.98 15.03 22.47
N HIS A 464 18.97 15.50 23.71
CA HIS A 464 20.18 15.49 24.56
C HIS A 464 20.56 14.06 24.98
N ASP A 465 19.59 13.18 25.23
CA ASP A 465 19.84 11.78 25.64
C ASP A 465 20.45 10.91 24.53
N ILE A 466 20.21 11.25 23.25
CA ILE A 466 20.78 10.52 22.11
C ILE A 466 22.29 10.83 21.96
N ALA A 467 22.73 12.03 22.38
CA ALA A 467 24.14 12.41 22.37
C ALA A 467 24.91 11.85 23.59
N GLU A 468 24.30 11.77 24.77
CA GLU A 468 24.94 11.22 25.98
C GLU A 468 25.02 9.68 25.98
N ALA A 469 24.07 8.98 25.35
CA ALA A 469 24.09 7.53 25.26
C ALA A 469 25.24 6.97 24.42
N ALA A 470 25.82 7.76 23.50
CA ALA A 470 26.95 7.35 22.68
C ALA A 470 28.29 7.33 23.45
N ASP A 471 28.39 8.02 24.59
CA ASP A 471 29.66 8.22 25.31
C ASP A 471 29.78 7.43 26.63
N THR A 472 28.79 6.59 26.96
CA THR A 472 28.78 5.84 28.24
C THR A 472 28.51 4.34 28.05
N VAL A 473 29.42 3.65 27.36
CA VAL A 473 29.58 2.19 27.54
C VAL A 473 30.81 1.96 28.42
N ALA A 474 30.62 2.09 29.74
CA ALA A 474 31.53 1.55 30.74
C ALA A 474 30.71 0.65 31.69
N VAL A 475 30.89 -0.66 31.52
CA VAL A 475 30.36 -1.71 32.38
C VAL A 475 31.19 -1.76 33.66
N GLU A 476 30.57 -1.63 34.84
CA GLU A 476 31.10 -2.10 36.12
C GLU A 476 29.94 -2.47 37.09
N PRO A 477 30.15 -3.36 38.06
CA PRO A 477 29.17 -4.39 38.44
C PRO A 477 28.30 -4.08 39.68
N ILE A 478 27.28 -4.93 39.81
CA ILE A 478 26.24 -4.97 40.84
C ILE A 478 26.81 -4.98 42.27
N GLY A 479 26.43 -3.97 43.07
CA GLY A 479 26.68 -3.86 44.51
C GLY A 479 25.38 -3.61 45.29
N SER A 480 25.10 -4.51 46.22
CA SER A 480 23.86 -4.68 46.98
C SER A 480 23.57 -3.67 48.11
N MET A 481 22.27 -3.59 48.46
CA MET A 481 21.59 -3.23 49.73
C MET A 481 20.80 -1.91 49.75
N PRO A 482 19.75 -1.75 50.61
CA PRO A 482 18.80 -2.73 51.15
C PRO A 482 17.32 -2.30 51.00
N ALA A 483 16.43 -3.23 51.38
CA ALA A 483 14.98 -3.13 51.37
C ALA A 483 14.39 -2.05 52.30
N THR A 484 13.32 -1.41 51.84
CA THR A 484 12.33 -0.70 52.66
C THR A 484 10.94 -1.23 52.33
N GLU A 485 10.17 -1.52 53.37
CA GLU A 485 8.88 -2.21 53.38
C GLU A 485 7.74 -1.54 52.58
N PRO A 486 6.73 -2.31 52.14
CA PRO A 486 5.67 -1.82 51.25
C PRO A 486 4.60 -1.04 52.02
N THR A 487 4.37 0.22 51.63
CA THR A 487 3.17 0.95 52.03
C THR A 487 2.04 0.64 51.06
N SER A 488 0.96 0.08 51.61
CA SER A 488 -0.35 -0.15 51.02
C SER A 488 -0.83 1.04 50.17
N ALA A 489 -0.97 0.84 48.85
CA ALA A 489 -1.73 1.73 47.99
C ALA A 489 -3.19 1.27 47.95
N ALA A 490 -4.10 2.19 48.26
CA ALA A 490 -5.54 2.02 48.21
C ALA A 490 -6.05 1.68 46.79
N PRO A 491 -7.27 1.12 46.66
CA PRO A 491 -7.83 0.71 45.36
C PRO A 491 -8.09 1.94 44.47
N MET A 492 -7.64 1.89 43.21
CA MET A 492 -8.05 2.89 42.20
C MET A 492 -9.55 2.79 41.92
N PRO A 493 -10.28 3.91 41.78
CA PRO A 493 -11.67 3.90 41.35
C PRO A 493 -11.79 3.55 39.86
N ALA A 494 -12.88 2.89 39.47
CA ALA A 494 -13.16 2.43 38.11
C ALA A 494 -13.20 3.59 37.09
N PRO A 495 -12.90 3.35 35.79
CA PRO A 495 -12.85 4.42 34.78
C PRO A 495 -14.25 4.99 34.52
N ALA A 496 -14.49 6.23 34.95
CA ALA A 496 -15.74 6.95 34.69
C ALA A 496 -15.78 7.51 33.26
N VAL A 497 -16.97 7.57 32.65
CA VAL A 497 -17.22 8.30 31.40
C VAL A 497 -16.83 9.77 31.59
N PRO A 498 -16.08 10.41 30.67
CA PRO A 498 -15.75 11.82 30.80
C PRO A 498 -17.01 12.69 30.91
N ALA A 499 -17.00 13.69 31.79
CA ALA A 499 -18.16 14.55 32.05
C ALA A 499 -18.69 15.26 30.78
N ALA A 500 -17.84 15.46 29.76
CA ALA A 500 -18.24 16.05 28.47
C ALA A 500 -19.30 15.23 27.70
N TYR A 501 -19.45 13.94 28.00
CA TYR A 501 -20.43 13.06 27.36
C TYR A 501 -21.76 13.01 28.10
N GLN A 502 -21.82 13.54 29.34
CA GLN A 502 -23.04 13.56 30.13
C GLN A 502 -24.03 14.56 29.53
N THR A 503 -25.31 14.19 29.53
CA THR A 503 -26.37 15.01 28.96
C THR A 503 -27.45 15.29 29.99
N ASN A 504 -28.02 16.49 29.95
CA ASN A 504 -29.16 16.88 30.78
C ASN A 504 -30.49 16.38 30.18
N LEU A 505 -30.51 15.17 29.60
CA LEU A 505 -31.72 14.59 29.02
C LEU A 505 -32.72 14.23 30.11
N ILE A 506 -33.94 14.76 29.99
CA ILE A 506 -35.06 14.36 30.83
C ILE A 506 -35.70 13.12 30.19
N LEU A 507 -35.40 11.94 30.74
CA LEU A 507 -35.94 10.66 30.24
C LEU A 507 -37.31 10.33 30.83
N GLU A 508 -37.84 11.18 31.71
CA GLU A 508 -39.17 11.05 32.29
C GLU A 508 -40.25 11.22 31.20
N GLY A 509 -40.96 10.13 30.89
CA GLY A 509 -41.98 10.11 29.85
C GLY A 509 -41.50 9.63 28.46
N GLU A 510 -40.22 9.30 28.30
CA GLU A 510 -39.70 8.63 27.11
C GLU A 510 -39.92 7.11 27.18
N HIS A 511 -39.99 6.44 26.02
CA HIS A 511 -40.27 5.00 25.99
C HIS A 511 -39.00 4.19 26.26
N LEU A 512 -38.96 3.54 27.43
CA LEU A 512 -37.95 2.53 27.77
C LEU A 512 -38.37 1.16 27.24
N ASP A 513 -37.53 0.57 26.39
CA ASP A 513 -37.75 -0.80 25.94
C ASP A 513 -37.23 -1.80 27.00
N THR A 514 -38.15 -2.59 27.55
CA THR A 514 -37.86 -3.63 28.56
C THR A 514 -37.94 -5.04 27.99
N ALA A 515 -38.27 -5.18 26.69
CA ALA A 515 -38.34 -6.47 26.03
C ALA A 515 -36.93 -7.05 25.81
N PRO A 516 -36.75 -8.38 25.96
CA PRO A 516 -35.47 -9.01 25.66
C PRO A 516 -35.11 -8.81 24.18
N GLY A 517 -33.95 -8.20 23.92
CA GLY A 517 -33.54 -7.90 22.56
C GLY A 517 -32.49 -6.81 22.48
N LYS A 518 -32.19 -6.38 21.24
CA LYS A 518 -31.15 -5.38 20.93
C LYS A 518 -31.35 -4.04 21.67
N PHE A 519 -32.60 -3.66 21.91
CA PHE A 519 -32.96 -2.37 22.53
C PHE A 519 -33.29 -2.50 24.01
N GLN A 520 -33.07 -3.67 24.63
CA GLN A 520 -33.34 -3.85 26.05
C GLN A 520 -32.61 -2.78 26.88
N GLN A 521 -33.34 -2.10 27.77
CA GLN A 521 -32.88 -0.97 28.59
C GLN A 521 -32.39 0.27 27.81
N VAL A 522 -32.87 0.48 26.57
CA VAL A 522 -32.61 1.68 25.77
C VAL A 522 -33.86 2.56 25.71
N TYR A 523 -33.70 3.87 25.89
CA TYR A 523 -34.76 4.86 25.71
C TYR A 523 -34.83 5.30 24.24
N SER A 524 -36.04 5.31 23.68
CA SER A 524 -36.32 5.93 22.38
C SER A 524 -36.85 7.34 22.57
N LEU A 525 -36.08 8.34 22.13
CA LEU A 525 -36.39 9.76 22.27
C LEU A 525 -37.34 10.21 21.15
N ARG A 526 -38.40 10.95 21.48
CA ARG A 526 -39.36 11.48 20.47
C ARG A 526 -38.75 12.55 19.55
N THR A 527 -37.80 13.33 20.05
CA THR A 527 -37.10 14.38 19.31
C THR A 527 -35.62 14.40 19.71
N SER A 528 -34.72 14.41 18.74
CA SER A 528 -33.29 14.53 18.96
C SER A 528 -32.71 15.50 17.94
N ASP A 529 -32.56 16.77 18.32
CA ASP A 529 -32.15 17.90 17.46
C ASP A 529 -30.73 17.69 16.89
N GLY A 530 -30.61 16.88 15.82
CA GLY A 530 -29.33 16.49 15.20
C GLY A 530 -28.55 15.40 15.95
N MET A 531 -29.11 14.86 17.04
CA MET A 531 -28.49 13.84 17.90
C MET A 531 -29.09 12.44 17.66
N PRO A 532 -28.44 11.33 18.09
CA PRO A 532 -29.04 10.00 18.03
C PRO A 532 -30.39 9.94 18.75
N GLN A 533 -31.36 9.20 18.19
CA GLN A 533 -32.70 9.01 18.79
C GLN A 533 -32.70 8.01 19.96
N GLN A 534 -31.54 7.45 20.31
CA GLN A 534 -31.41 6.48 21.38
C GLN A 534 -30.59 7.04 22.53
N ALA A 535 -31.02 6.76 23.75
CA ALA A 535 -30.32 7.13 24.97
C ALA A 535 -30.31 5.98 25.98
N ILE A 536 -29.34 5.98 26.88
CA ILE A 536 -29.28 5.07 28.02
C ILE A 536 -29.13 5.86 29.32
N LEU A 537 -29.57 5.24 30.42
CA LEU A 537 -29.31 5.70 31.77
C LEU A 537 -28.21 4.82 32.37
N MET A 538 -27.09 5.43 32.76
CA MET A 538 -25.95 4.74 33.35
C MET A 538 -25.42 5.57 34.53
N ASN A 539 -25.35 4.97 35.72
CA ASN A 539 -24.94 5.67 36.96
C ASN A 539 -25.74 6.97 37.21
N ASP A 540 -27.07 6.92 37.07
CA ASP A 540 -27.99 8.05 37.23
C ASP A 540 -27.73 9.25 36.29
N GLN A 541 -26.97 9.05 35.21
CA GLN A 541 -26.69 10.05 34.18
C GLN A 541 -27.18 9.55 32.81
N ALA A 542 -27.75 10.46 32.02
CA ALA A 542 -28.25 10.14 30.69
C ALA A 542 -27.18 10.39 29.62
N TYR A 543 -27.10 9.48 28.65
CA TYR A 543 -26.14 9.54 27.54
C TYR A 543 -26.82 9.21 26.21
N TYR A 544 -26.46 9.93 25.14
CA TYR A 544 -26.82 9.52 23.79
C TYR A 544 -26.02 8.29 23.38
N VAL A 545 -26.71 7.31 22.79
CA VAL A 545 -26.07 6.10 22.29
C VAL A 545 -26.39 5.85 20.83
N ARG A 546 -25.47 5.15 20.16
CA ARG A 546 -25.63 4.65 18.81
C ARG A 546 -25.31 3.17 18.80
N TYR A 547 -26.07 2.41 17.99
CA TYR A 547 -25.75 1.01 17.75
C TYR A 547 -24.81 0.89 16.56
N GLU A 548 -23.66 0.26 16.78
CA GLU A 548 -22.70 -0.04 15.72
C GLU A 548 -22.88 -1.50 15.30
N ALA A 549 -23.36 -1.68 14.07
CA ALA A 549 -23.55 -3.00 13.50
C ALA A 549 -22.18 -3.60 13.17
N ASN A 550 -21.87 -4.75 13.76
CA ASN A 550 -20.72 -5.55 13.36
C ASN A 550 -21.18 -6.56 12.29
N PRO A 551 -20.68 -6.49 11.04
CA PRO A 551 -21.04 -7.44 9.99
C PRO A 551 -20.68 -8.90 10.32
N ASN A 552 -19.73 -9.11 11.25
CA ASN A 552 -19.15 -10.41 11.58
C ASN A 552 -19.44 -10.86 13.02
N GLY A 553 -20.39 -10.23 13.73
CA GLY A 553 -20.70 -10.57 15.12
C GLY A 553 -21.95 -9.87 15.67
N ARG A 554 -22.16 -9.94 17.00
CA ARG A 554 -23.19 -9.13 17.65
C ARG A 554 -22.67 -7.69 17.74
N GLY A 555 -23.34 -6.77 17.04
CA GLY A 555 -23.03 -5.33 17.16
C GLY A 555 -23.22 -4.83 18.59
N TYR A 556 -22.59 -3.70 18.92
CA TYR A 556 -22.53 -3.15 20.27
C TYR A 556 -23.09 -1.73 20.33
N TRP A 557 -23.46 -1.30 21.53
CA TRP A 557 -23.87 0.08 21.80
C TRP A 557 -22.65 0.91 22.18
N THR A 558 -22.63 2.16 21.74
CA THR A 558 -21.57 3.10 22.06
C THR A 558 -22.17 4.44 22.50
N ILE A 559 -21.59 5.04 23.54
CA ILE A 559 -21.93 6.41 23.96
C ILE A 559 -21.26 7.37 22.98
N VAL A 560 -22.05 8.33 22.50
CA VAL A 560 -21.68 9.30 21.46
C VAL A 560 -21.27 10.62 22.11
N ASP A 561 -20.20 11.23 21.61
CA ASP A 561 -19.80 12.59 22.02
C ASP A 561 -20.81 13.61 21.51
N PRO A 562 -21.48 14.40 22.39
CA PRO A 562 -22.40 15.44 21.97
C PRO A 562 -21.79 16.52 21.06
N ASN A 563 -20.49 16.76 21.16
CA ASN A 563 -19.80 17.75 20.32
C ASN A 563 -19.37 17.18 18.96
N ASN A 564 -19.44 15.85 18.78
CA ASN A 564 -19.12 15.18 17.52
C ASN A 564 -20.02 13.95 17.27
N PRO A 565 -21.35 14.13 17.10
CA PRO A 565 -22.30 13.02 17.12
C PRO A 565 -22.18 12.03 15.95
N HIS A 566 -21.51 12.45 14.87
CA HIS A 566 -21.24 11.65 13.68
C HIS A 566 -19.78 11.19 13.58
N GLY A 567 -18.94 11.53 14.55
CA GLY A 567 -17.56 11.11 14.62
C GLY A 567 -17.41 9.60 14.82
N PHE A 568 -16.40 9.03 14.18
CA PHE A 568 -15.95 7.65 14.42
C PHE A 568 -14.95 7.56 15.58
N SER A 569 -14.23 8.64 15.88
CA SER A 569 -13.33 8.75 17.03
C SER A 569 -14.07 9.26 18.28
N GLY A 570 -13.79 8.67 19.45
CA GLY A 570 -14.39 9.08 20.72
C GLY A 570 -15.68 8.35 21.09
N ALA A 571 -16.06 7.31 20.34
CA ALA A 571 -17.16 6.42 20.66
C ALA A 571 -16.80 5.51 21.86
N LEU A 572 -17.58 5.53 22.93
CA LEU A 572 -17.30 4.80 24.17
C LEU A 572 -18.20 3.55 24.29
N PRO A 573 -17.69 2.32 24.02
CA PRO A 573 -18.51 1.11 24.02
C PRO A 573 -19.12 0.79 25.40
N VAL A 574 -20.37 0.33 25.38
CA VAL A 574 -21.16 -0.03 26.55
C VAL A 574 -21.92 -1.33 26.33
N ARG A 575 -22.17 -2.05 27.41
CA ARG A 575 -22.96 -3.29 27.41
C ARG A 575 -23.84 -3.37 28.66
N LEU A 576 -24.86 -4.21 28.61
CA LEU A 576 -25.60 -4.61 29.81
C LEU A 576 -24.84 -5.73 30.54
N ASN A 577 -24.73 -5.60 31.86
CA ASN A 577 -24.21 -6.64 32.73
C ASN A 577 -25.31 -7.67 33.12
N GLU A 578 -24.96 -8.65 33.96
CA GLU A 578 -25.88 -9.71 34.41
C GLU A 578 -27.07 -9.18 35.23
N PHE A 579 -27.01 -7.93 35.69
CA PHE A 579 -28.06 -7.24 36.45
C PHE A 579 -28.94 -6.33 35.57
N ASN A 580 -28.76 -6.34 34.24
CA ASN A 580 -29.37 -5.41 33.29
C ASN A 580 -29.02 -3.93 33.53
N GLU A 581 -27.84 -3.66 34.08
CA GLU A 581 -27.30 -2.31 34.21
C GLU A 581 -26.25 -2.05 33.15
N TRP A 582 -26.22 -0.83 32.61
CA TRP A 582 -25.22 -0.42 31.62
C TRP A 582 -23.85 -0.25 32.28
N GLU A 583 -22.82 -0.83 31.68
CA GLU A 583 -21.43 -0.66 32.10
C GLU A 583 -20.51 -0.36 30.91
N ARG A 584 -19.42 0.37 31.18
CA ARG A 584 -18.37 0.70 30.21
C ARG A 584 -17.48 -0.51 29.95
N VAL A 585 -17.21 -0.76 28.67
CA VAL A 585 -16.19 -1.73 28.27
C VAL A 585 -14.84 -0.99 28.26
N THR A 586 -13.92 -1.40 29.14
CA THR A 586 -12.59 -0.80 29.35
C THR A 586 -11.53 -1.89 29.14
N ASP A 587 -11.20 -2.10 27.86
CA ASP A 587 -10.09 -2.90 27.34
C ASP A 587 -9.98 -4.42 27.59
N SER A 588 -9.38 -5.02 26.57
CA SER A 588 -8.89 -6.37 26.36
C SER A 588 -8.37 -7.08 27.62
N ASN A 589 -9.14 -8.04 28.12
CA ASN A 589 -8.63 -9.11 28.96
C ASN A 589 -9.03 -10.46 28.36
N GLY A 590 -8.01 -11.24 28.01
CA GLY A 590 -8.14 -12.55 27.38
C GLY A 590 -9.09 -13.47 28.14
N LEU A 591 -9.89 -14.21 27.36
CA LEU A 591 -10.64 -15.36 27.84
C LEU A 591 -9.64 -16.44 28.26
N LYS A 592 -9.33 -16.48 29.55
CA LYS A 592 -8.81 -17.66 30.23
C LYS A 592 -9.80 -18.81 29.99
N GLY A 593 -9.34 -19.84 29.31
CA GLY A 593 -10.04 -21.12 29.21
C GLY A 593 -10.09 -21.84 30.56
N GLY A 594 -11.23 -22.47 30.82
CA GLY A 594 -11.37 -23.56 31.78
C GLY A 594 -12.55 -23.44 32.74
N GLY A 595 -13.63 -24.20 32.48
CA GLY A 595 -14.56 -24.61 33.54
C GLY A 595 -16.02 -24.80 33.14
N GLY A 596 -16.39 -26.02 32.75
CA GLY A 596 -17.65 -26.64 33.17
C GLY A 596 -18.92 -26.34 32.37
N THR A 597 -19.24 -27.21 31.41
CA THR A 597 -20.63 -27.58 31.13
C THR A 597 -21.32 -28.10 32.40
N PRO A 598 -22.61 -27.81 32.59
CA PRO A 598 -23.55 -28.81 33.06
C PRO A 598 -24.44 -29.24 31.90
N ALA A 599 -24.48 -30.55 31.71
CA ALA A 599 -25.34 -31.25 30.77
C ALA A 599 -26.82 -30.91 30.98
N LYS A 600 -27.54 -30.74 29.86
CA LYS A 600 -28.97 -31.10 29.78
C LYS A 600 -29.14 -32.10 28.64
N ALA A 601 -29.70 -33.25 29.02
CA ALA A 601 -29.90 -34.45 28.22
C ALA A 601 -30.75 -34.23 26.94
N PRO A 602 -30.63 -35.11 25.93
CA PRO A 602 -31.29 -34.95 24.64
C PRO A 602 -32.77 -35.36 24.73
N ALA A 603 -33.65 -34.53 24.17
CA ALA A 603 -35.03 -34.93 23.90
C ALA A 603 -35.11 -35.50 22.49
N CYS A 604 -35.44 -36.80 22.41
CA CYS A 604 -35.83 -37.52 21.20
C CYS A 604 -36.84 -36.73 20.34
N ARG A 605 -36.59 -36.70 19.03
CA ARG A 605 -37.67 -36.64 18.03
C ARG A 605 -37.46 -37.71 16.95
N HIS A 606 -38.43 -38.62 16.90
CA HIS A 606 -38.64 -39.59 15.82
C HIS A 606 -39.12 -38.90 14.52
N PRO A 607 -39.13 -39.63 13.38
CA PRO A 607 -38.76 -39.10 12.06
C PRO A 607 -39.96 -38.68 11.22
N ARG A 608 -39.69 -37.92 10.15
CA ARG A 608 -40.54 -37.92 8.96
C ARG A 608 -39.74 -38.45 7.77
N GLU A 609 -40.16 -39.62 7.32
CA GLU A 609 -39.80 -40.19 6.03
C GLU A 609 -40.27 -39.26 4.91
N SER A 610 -39.44 -39.08 3.88
CA SER A 610 -39.91 -39.11 2.50
C SER A 610 -38.79 -39.59 1.59
N HIS A 611 -39.12 -40.64 0.84
CA HIS A 611 -38.29 -41.28 -0.17
C HIS A 611 -37.86 -40.30 -1.27
N HIS A 612 -36.62 -40.42 -1.75
CA HIS A 612 -36.39 -40.63 -3.18
C HIS A 612 -35.03 -41.31 -3.46
N ARG A 613 -35.11 -42.38 -4.24
CA ARG A 613 -34.08 -43.33 -4.64
C ARG A 613 -32.89 -42.66 -5.34
N ARG A 614 -31.65 -42.95 -4.92
CA ARG A 614 -30.47 -42.97 -5.81
C ARG A 614 -30.08 -44.42 -6.11
N LYS A 615 -30.12 -44.77 -7.39
CA LYS A 615 -29.59 -46.03 -7.93
C LYS A 615 -28.08 -46.07 -7.72
N ARG A 616 -27.62 -47.20 -7.20
CA ARG A 616 -26.23 -47.60 -6.97
C ARG A 616 -25.84 -48.55 -8.09
N TRP A 617 -24.69 -48.36 -8.75
CA TRP A 617 -23.94 -49.44 -9.40
C TRP A 617 -22.42 -49.21 -9.24
N PRO A 618 -21.61 -50.27 -9.23
CA PRO A 618 -20.45 -50.40 -8.35
C PRO A 618 -19.10 -50.44 -9.08
N ARG A 619 -18.03 -50.30 -8.28
CA ARG A 619 -16.65 -50.65 -8.63
C ARG A 619 -16.52 -52.15 -8.94
N HIS A 620 -15.84 -52.49 -10.02
CA HIS A 620 -15.17 -53.78 -10.18
C HIS A 620 -13.71 -53.60 -10.59
N LEU A 621 -12.89 -54.43 -9.96
CA LEU A 621 -11.47 -54.69 -10.16
C LEU A 621 -11.14 -55.19 -11.58
N THR A 622 -9.89 -55.01 -12.00
CA THR A 622 -8.90 -55.98 -12.57
C THR A 622 -7.98 -55.26 -13.58
N HIS A 623 -6.68 -55.15 -13.30
CA HIS A 623 -5.59 -56.08 -13.69
C HIS A 623 -5.10 -55.87 -15.13
N CYS A 624 -3.80 -55.58 -15.27
CA CYS A 624 -2.82 -56.16 -16.20
C CYS A 624 -1.80 -55.16 -16.79
N ALA A 625 -0.61 -55.73 -16.94
CA ALA A 625 0.65 -55.19 -17.41
C ALA A 625 0.62 -54.60 -18.84
N GLY A 626 1.64 -53.79 -19.12
CA GLY A 626 2.02 -53.26 -20.43
C GLY A 626 3.05 -52.16 -20.26
#